data_AF-K2AXZ4-F1
#
_entry.id   AF-K2AXZ4-F1
#
_cell.length_a   1.000
_cell.length_b   1.000
_cell.length_c   1.000
_cell.angle_alpha   90.00
_cell.angle_beta   90.00
_cell.angle_gamma   90.00
#
_symmetry.space_group_name_H-M   'P 1'
#
loop_
_entity.id
_entity.type
_entity.pdbx_description
1 polymer ?
#
loop_
_entity_poly.entity_id
_entity_poly.type
_entity_poly.pdbx_seq_one_letter_code
_entity_poly.pdbx_strand_id
1 'polypeptide(L)'
;MQNSYMPKASISNFCEWLNLCSVRKTSEGIVKLWVKDLWGNISEELLEKIINAETYNSKKIVRVYSSGHIFLSEDNKKVFLVTTLKDWKIQHQFTGWSPMEDENKEVIFMQDWVYKFDIDKVRNNARIRTQNRTGAKIIEEYNEVPLVDWALMENEENWEIYYKLVCLIHFIVKKYEWNLWHIQAEYTIDGNWYEIDKLQTIQNMAPNAYIVSKKAVELLEKRNKTAIISDFSKTLTSWTNPTTWSVFAKSGLLGEDYTRERNEFYRQYHDFELHKNVEKTTEWWSKHLELFIKYWLTQDLVNQITKDENYFSVRKWLKNFFDYIKSNNIDLYIVSSGVCNFIESFLEQNQITLDWIKISWNRLFFDENWKATKYDKDPIITSLNKNNHHFNLEYYDKIILLWDDDSDLQMYKWNCFKIWFCDESIPGYDLYLGKEWELSDVIQKI
;
A
#
# COMPACT_ATOMS: atom_id res chain seq x y z
N MET A 1 -1.70 -32.88 -14.33
CA MET A 1 -1.82 -31.65 -15.14
C MET A 1 -2.75 -31.79 -16.34
N GLN A 2 -2.77 -32.91 -17.08
CA GLN A 2 -3.70 -33.02 -18.22
C GLN A 2 -5.17 -33.34 -17.83
N ASN A 3 -5.42 -33.80 -16.60
CA ASN A 3 -6.76 -34.00 -16.00
C ASN A 3 -6.95 -33.18 -14.70
N SER A 4 -6.24 -32.06 -14.55
CA SER A 4 -6.52 -31.13 -13.43
C SER A 4 -7.79 -30.37 -13.78
N TYR A 5 -8.88 -30.77 -13.13
CA TYR A 5 -10.17 -30.11 -13.13
C TYR A 5 -9.97 -28.63 -12.77
N MET A 6 -10.23 -27.71 -13.71
CA MET A 6 -10.60 -26.35 -13.32
C MET A 6 -11.96 -26.45 -12.63
N PRO A 7 -12.14 -25.95 -11.40
CA PRO A 7 -13.49 -25.76 -10.88
C PRO A 7 -14.24 -24.85 -11.86
N LYS A 8 -15.49 -25.21 -12.19
CA LYS A 8 -16.40 -24.39 -13.00
C LYS A 8 -16.87 -23.14 -12.23
N ALA A 9 -15.97 -22.40 -11.60
CA ALA A 9 -16.24 -21.14 -10.94
C ALA A 9 -16.06 -19.99 -11.94
N SER A 10 -16.81 -18.90 -11.76
CA SER A 10 -16.62 -17.69 -12.57
C SER A 10 -15.20 -17.13 -12.35
N ILE A 11 -14.60 -16.59 -13.42
CA ILE A 11 -13.25 -15.99 -13.42
C ILE A 11 -13.08 -14.95 -12.29
N SER A 12 -14.17 -14.27 -11.89
CA SER A 12 -14.20 -13.33 -10.77
C SER A 12 -13.78 -13.96 -9.42
N ASN A 13 -14.18 -15.20 -9.16
CA ASN A 13 -14.00 -15.85 -7.85
C ASN A 13 -12.66 -16.60 -7.77
N PHE A 14 -12.11 -16.99 -8.93
CA PHE A 14 -10.82 -17.71 -8.99
C PHE A 14 -9.63 -16.77 -8.73
N CYS A 15 -9.68 -15.53 -9.22
CA CYS A 15 -8.70 -14.49 -8.89
C CYS A 15 -8.74 -14.08 -7.40
N GLU A 16 -9.93 -14.10 -6.77
CA GLU A 16 -10.06 -13.89 -5.32
C GLU A 16 -9.45 -15.02 -4.50
N TRP A 17 -9.54 -16.27 -4.96
CA TRP A 17 -8.90 -17.43 -4.34
C TRP A 17 -7.37 -17.43 -4.50
N LEU A 18 -6.81 -16.89 -5.59
CA LEU A 18 -5.36 -16.77 -5.76
C LEU A 18 -4.71 -15.66 -4.92
N ASN A 19 -5.50 -14.80 -4.25
CA ASN A 19 -4.98 -13.85 -3.26
C ASN A 19 -4.48 -14.52 -1.96
N LEU A 20 -4.52 -15.85 -1.86
CA LEU A 20 -4.38 -16.57 -0.58
C LEU A 20 -2.98 -16.59 0.05
N CYS A 21 -1.89 -16.30 -0.68
CA CYS A 21 -0.55 -16.60 -0.14
C CYS A 21 0.55 -15.62 -0.58
N SER A 22 0.84 -14.63 0.26
CA SER A 22 2.18 -13.99 0.31
C SER A 22 3.01 -14.60 1.44
N VAL A 23 4.14 -15.23 1.09
CA VAL A 23 5.06 -15.96 1.99
C VAL A 23 6.14 -15.04 2.56
N ARG A 24 6.04 -14.63 3.83
CA ARG A 24 7.14 -13.87 4.48
C ARG A 24 8.13 -14.80 5.18
N LYS A 25 9.43 -14.62 4.93
CA LYS A 25 10.51 -15.28 5.72
C LYS A 25 10.56 -14.63 7.10
N THR A 26 10.31 -15.40 8.15
CA THR A 26 10.50 -14.97 9.53
C THR A 26 11.90 -15.33 10.02
N SER A 27 12.34 -14.73 11.13
CA SER A 27 13.60 -15.06 11.82
C SER A 27 13.69 -16.53 12.27
N GLU A 28 12.56 -17.23 12.33
CA GLU A 28 12.45 -18.62 12.80
C GLU A 28 12.45 -19.64 11.65
N GLY A 29 12.59 -19.20 10.40
CA GLY A 29 12.51 -20.06 9.22
C GLY A 29 11.11 -20.61 8.94
N ILE A 30 10.09 -20.13 9.67
CA ILE A 30 8.68 -20.48 9.49
C ILE A 30 8.04 -19.50 8.51
N VAL A 31 7.32 -20.02 7.51
CA VAL A 31 6.51 -19.22 6.60
C VAL A 31 5.13 -19.00 7.23
N LYS A 32 4.80 -17.74 7.54
CA LYS A 32 3.43 -17.32 7.78
C LYS A 32 2.82 -16.82 6.46
N LEU A 33 1.55 -17.16 6.24
CA LEU A 33 0.76 -16.77 5.10
C LEU A 33 -0.33 -15.81 5.54
N TRP A 34 -0.64 -14.82 4.71
CA TRP A 34 -1.82 -13.99 4.90
C TRP A 34 -3.00 -14.65 4.19
N VAL A 35 -3.90 -15.24 4.96
CA VAL A 35 -5.06 -15.96 4.47
C VAL A 35 -6.25 -15.01 4.46
N LYS A 36 -6.86 -14.87 3.29
CA LYS A 36 -8.15 -14.21 3.17
C LYS A 36 -9.24 -15.25 3.31
N ASP A 37 -10.06 -15.16 4.35
CA ASP A 37 -11.17 -16.08 4.57
C ASP A 37 -12.29 -15.89 3.51
N LEU A 38 -13.30 -16.76 3.53
CA LEU A 38 -14.42 -16.71 2.59
C LEU A 38 -15.28 -15.44 2.72
N TRP A 39 -15.11 -14.69 3.80
CA TRP A 39 -15.80 -13.42 4.08
C TRP A 39 -14.91 -12.20 3.75
N GLY A 40 -13.70 -12.44 3.28
CA GLY A 40 -12.76 -11.44 2.85
C GLY A 40 -11.90 -10.84 3.96
N ASN A 41 -11.96 -11.37 5.18
CA ASN A 41 -11.08 -10.95 6.27
C ASN A 41 -9.69 -11.55 6.05
N ILE A 42 -8.65 -10.74 6.22
CA ILE A 42 -7.27 -11.18 6.05
C ILE A 42 -6.66 -11.42 7.43
N SER A 43 -6.18 -12.64 7.68
CA SER A 43 -5.48 -13.01 8.91
C SER A 43 -4.11 -13.60 8.59
N GLU A 44 -3.15 -13.40 9.50
CA GLU A 44 -1.86 -14.06 9.43
C GLU A 44 -1.99 -15.48 10.01
N GLU A 45 -1.76 -16.50 9.19
CA GLU A 45 -1.83 -17.90 9.57
C GLU A 45 -0.51 -18.61 9.33
N LEU A 46 -0.22 -19.61 10.18
CA LEU A 46 0.95 -20.47 9.98
C LEU A 46 0.67 -21.39 8.79
N LEU A 47 1.68 -21.54 7.91
CA LEU A 47 1.58 -22.47 6.78
C LEU A 47 1.13 -23.86 7.26
N GLU A 48 1.59 -24.33 8.42
CA GLU A 48 1.21 -25.61 9.03
C GLU A 48 -0.29 -25.73 9.39
N LYS A 49 -1.00 -24.63 9.66
CA LYS A 49 -2.44 -24.63 9.96
C LYS A 49 -3.30 -24.70 8.71
N ILE A 50 -2.79 -24.12 7.62
CA ILE A 50 -3.39 -24.19 6.28
C ILE A 50 -3.15 -25.58 5.67
N ILE A 51 -2.01 -26.17 6.02
CA ILE A 51 -1.55 -27.50 5.63
C ILE A 51 -2.10 -28.59 6.58
N ASN A 52 -2.55 -28.21 7.78
CA ASN A 52 -3.19 -28.95 8.87
C ASN A 52 -2.48 -30.25 9.37
N ALA A 53 -2.14 -30.28 10.68
CA ALA A 53 -1.39 -31.35 11.36
C ALA A 53 -2.14 -32.69 11.45
N GLU A 54 -3.48 -32.70 11.42
CA GLU A 54 -4.28 -33.93 11.42
C GLU A 54 -4.26 -34.66 10.06
N THR A 55 -4.03 -33.94 8.96
CA THR A 55 -3.97 -34.49 7.59
C THR A 55 -2.62 -35.10 7.24
N TYR A 56 -1.57 -34.71 7.97
CA TYR A 56 -0.16 -34.97 7.66
C TYR A 56 0.53 -35.97 8.57
N ASN A 57 -0.05 -36.23 9.75
CA ASN A 57 0.57 -37.11 10.71
C ASN A 57 0.75 -38.50 10.08
N SER A 58 2.00 -38.87 9.77
CA SER A 58 2.43 -40.14 9.18
C SER A 58 2.33 -40.32 7.64
N LYS A 59 2.10 -39.28 6.82
CA LYS A 59 2.06 -39.40 5.34
C LYS A 59 3.36 -38.92 4.64
N LYS A 60 3.75 -39.57 3.54
CA LYS A 60 5.05 -39.35 2.85
C LYS A 60 4.92 -38.34 1.69
N ILE A 61 5.62 -37.22 1.74
CA ILE A 61 5.72 -36.29 0.58
C ILE A 61 6.58 -36.92 -0.52
N VAL A 62 6.02 -37.08 -1.73
CA VAL A 62 6.71 -37.75 -2.85
C VAL A 62 7.42 -36.79 -3.82
N ARG A 63 6.87 -35.59 -4.10
CA ARG A 63 7.52 -34.61 -5.00
C ARG A 63 6.96 -33.18 -4.83
N VAL A 64 7.83 -32.19 -4.95
CA VAL A 64 7.49 -30.75 -4.98
C VAL A 64 7.86 -30.16 -6.33
N TYR A 65 6.95 -29.40 -6.95
CA TYR A 65 7.22 -28.69 -8.20
C TYR A 65 7.49 -27.22 -7.91
N SER A 66 8.74 -26.79 -7.77
CA SER A 66 9.00 -25.33 -7.80
C SER A 66 8.66 -24.77 -9.18
N SER A 67 8.05 -23.58 -9.25
CA SER A 67 7.76 -22.96 -10.55
C SER A 67 8.82 -21.98 -11.00
N GLY A 68 8.61 -21.50 -12.22
CA GLY A 68 9.57 -20.73 -12.98
C GLY A 68 9.62 -19.26 -12.59
N HIS A 69 10.47 -18.53 -13.30
CA HIS A 69 10.59 -17.09 -13.19
C HIS A 69 9.58 -16.38 -14.09
N ILE A 70 9.10 -15.22 -13.63
CA ILE A 70 8.29 -14.28 -14.41
C ILE A 70 9.24 -13.19 -14.91
N PHE A 71 9.37 -13.10 -16.22
CA PHE A 71 10.07 -12.00 -16.87
C PHE A 71 9.02 -11.07 -17.46
N LEU A 72 9.06 -9.81 -17.05
CA LEU A 72 8.21 -8.75 -17.58
C LEU A 72 9.04 -7.86 -18.51
N SER A 73 8.40 -7.32 -19.55
CA SER A 73 9.01 -6.28 -20.37
C SER A 73 9.21 -5.01 -19.54
N GLU A 74 10.06 -4.10 -20.01
CA GLU A 74 10.34 -2.84 -19.29
C GLU A 74 9.09 -1.99 -19.03
N ASP A 75 8.10 -2.06 -19.91
CA ASP A 75 6.82 -1.38 -19.77
C ASP A 75 5.77 -2.18 -18.96
N ASN A 76 6.14 -3.35 -18.42
CA ASN A 76 5.29 -4.28 -17.69
C ASN A 76 4.05 -4.78 -18.44
N LYS A 77 3.98 -4.61 -19.77
CA LYS A 77 2.81 -5.03 -20.58
C LYS A 77 2.90 -6.45 -21.11
N LYS A 78 4.12 -6.97 -21.27
CA LYS A 78 4.39 -8.30 -21.81
C LYS A 78 5.05 -9.19 -20.77
N VAL A 79 4.77 -10.49 -20.89
CA VAL A 79 5.44 -11.54 -20.12
C VAL A 79 6.13 -12.52 -21.08
N PHE A 80 7.32 -12.99 -20.71
CA PHE A 80 8.01 -14.04 -21.45
C PHE A 80 7.51 -15.42 -21.02
N LEU A 81 7.10 -16.24 -21.98
CA LEU A 81 6.69 -17.62 -21.76
C LEU A 81 7.44 -18.56 -22.69
N VAL A 82 7.66 -19.78 -22.20
CA VAL A 82 8.29 -20.86 -22.95
C VAL A 82 7.22 -21.80 -23.47
N THR A 83 7.35 -22.19 -24.73
CA THR A 83 6.51 -23.17 -25.40
C THR A 83 7.17 -24.54 -25.30
N THR A 84 6.46 -25.53 -24.75
CA THR A 84 6.97 -26.89 -24.59
C THR A 84 6.09 -27.92 -25.29
N LEU A 85 6.69 -28.93 -25.91
CA LEU A 85 6.00 -30.12 -26.41
C LEU A 85 6.06 -31.21 -25.35
N LYS A 86 4.90 -31.67 -24.88
CA LYS A 86 4.82 -32.82 -23.96
C LYS A 86 3.67 -33.71 -24.37
N ASP A 87 3.94 -35.01 -24.52
CA ASP A 87 2.95 -36.01 -24.94
C ASP A 87 2.17 -35.58 -26.20
N TRP A 88 2.89 -35.06 -27.21
CA TRP A 88 2.34 -34.53 -28.47
C TRP A 88 1.42 -33.30 -28.33
N LYS A 89 1.41 -32.64 -27.17
CA LYS A 89 0.65 -31.40 -26.93
C LYS A 89 1.59 -30.22 -26.71
N ILE A 90 1.32 -29.12 -27.40
CA ILE A 90 2.01 -27.84 -27.22
C ILE A 90 1.40 -27.14 -26.00
N GLN A 91 2.23 -26.57 -25.13
CA GLN A 91 1.80 -25.77 -23.97
C GLN A 91 2.68 -24.53 -23.80
N HIS A 92 2.07 -23.38 -23.52
CA HIS A 92 2.77 -22.14 -23.18
C HIS A 92 2.77 -21.94 -21.67
N GLN A 93 3.94 -21.89 -21.05
CA GLN A 93 4.08 -21.81 -19.58
C GLN A 93 5.32 -21.01 -19.19
N PHE A 94 5.41 -20.65 -17.91
CA PHE A 94 6.70 -20.24 -17.32
C PHE A 94 7.73 -21.38 -17.45
N THR A 95 9.01 -21.12 -17.17
CA THR A 95 10.09 -22.11 -17.35
C THR A 95 9.81 -23.46 -16.62
N GLY A 96 9.17 -24.43 -17.29
CA GLY A 96 8.56 -25.62 -16.63
C GLY A 96 9.05 -27.01 -17.06
N TRP A 97 9.46 -27.86 -16.10
CA TRP A 97 9.92 -29.28 -16.14
C TRP A 97 11.40 -29.56 -16.52
N SER A 98 12.18 -30.09 -15.58
CA SER A 98 13.47 -30.75 -15.85
C SER A 98 13.49 -32.07 -15.06
N PRO A 99 14.05 -33.16 -15.60
CA PRO A 99 14.11 -34.46 -14.93
C PRO A 99 15.11 -34.52 -13.76
N MET A 100 15.53 -33.39 -13.18
CA MET A 100 16.39 -33.37 -11.99
C MET A 100 15.58 -33.75 -10.75
N GLU A 101 15.19 -35.01 -10.67
CA GLU A 101 14.41 -35.60 -9.58
C GLU A 101 15.23 -35.70 -8.28
N ASP A 102 16.56 -35.69 -8.37
CA ASP A 102 17.46 -35.88 -7.23
C ASP A 102 17.73 -34.59 -6.42
N GLU A 103 17.82 -33.43 -7.06
CA GLU A 103 18.09 -32.14 -6.40
C GLU A 103 16.85 -31.50 -5.74
N ASN A 104 15.66 -32.06 -5.98
CA ASN A 104 14.39 -31.56 -5.43
C ASN A 104 13.96 -32.26 -4.14
N LYS A 105 14.69 -33.29 -3.68
CA LYS A 105 14.24 -34.17 -2.59
C LYS A 105 14.30 -33.54 -1.20
N GLU A 106 15.02 -32.42 -1.02
CA GLU A 106 15.25 -31.80 0.31
C GLU A 106 14.75 -30.36 0.42
N VAL A 107 13.82 -29.95 -0.45
CA VAL A 107 13.23 -28.60 -0.40
C VAL A 107 12.20 -28.49 0.72
N ILE A 108 11.57 -29.60 1.09
CA ILE A 108 10.69 -29.71 2.25
C ILE A 108 11.33 -30.68 3.23
N PHE A 109 11.42 -30.28 4.50
CA PHE A 109 11.92 -31.13 5.57
C PHE A 109 11.01 -31.04 6.79
N MET A 110 11.00 -32.10 7.60
CA MET A 110 10.23 -32.15 8.84
C MET A 110 11.13 -31.78 10.01
N GLN A 111 10.71 -30.81 10.82
CA GLN A 111 11.38 -30.41 12.05
C GLN A 111 10.31 -30.17 13.12
N ASP A 112 10.44 -30.80 14.29
CA ASP A 112 9.52 -30.64 15.42
C ASP A 112 8.04 -30.92 15.05
N TRP A 113 7.79 -31.94 14.22
CA TRP A 113 6.46 -32.29 13.68
C TRP A 113 5.84 -31.27 12.72
N VAL A 114 6.63 -30.31 12.25
CA VAL A 114 6.22 -29.28 11.29
C VAL A 114 6.98 -29.45 9.97
N TYR A 115 6.27 -29.39 8.84
CA TYR A 115 6.90 -29.34 7.51
C TYR A 115 7.38 -27.93 7.21
N LYS A 116 8.68 -27.78 6.93
CA LYS A 116 9.34 -26.52 6.58
C LYS A 116 9.83 -26.53 5.15
N PHE A 117 9.92 -25.34 4.55
CA PHE A 117 10.47 -25.14 3.20
C PHE A 117 11.83 -24.45 3.27
N ASP A 118 12.82 -25.01 2.58
CA ASP A 118 14.07 -24.32 2.32
C ASP A 118 13.91 -23.42 1.09
N ILE A 119 13.51 -22.17 1.32
CA ILE A 119 13.29 -21.15 0.28
C ILE A 119 14.54 -20.89 -0.56
N ASP A 120 15.73 -21.01 0.03
CA ASP A 120 16.97 -20.75 -0.66
C ASP A 120 17.32 -21.91 -1.61
N LYS A 121 17.03 -23.17 -1.22
CA LYS A 121 17.05 -24.32 -2.15
C LYS A 121 15.99 -24.18 -3.26
N VAL A 122 14.77 -23.73 -2.95
CA VAL A 122 13.74 -23.45 -3.98
C VAL A 122 14.28 -22.49 -5.04
N ARG A 123 14.87 -21.37 -4.60
CA ARG A 123 15.43 -20.33 -5.47
C ARG A 123 16.56 -20.87 -6.33
N ASN A 124 17.53 -21.56 -5.73
CA ASN A 124 18.67 -22.13 -6.46
C ASN A 124 18.19 -23.08 -7.57
N ASN A 125 17.21 -23.95 -7.25
CA ASN A 125 16.63 -24.86 -8.22
C ASN A 125 15.89 -24.11 -9.35
N ALA A 126 15.15 -23.05 -9.03
CA ALA A 126 14.48 -22.23 -10.05
C ALA A 126 15.48 -21.52 -10.98
N ARG A 127 16.60 -21.01 -10.44
CA ARG A 127 17.65 -20.31 -11.20
C ARG A 127 18.36 -21.25 -12.17
N ILE A 128 18.79 -22.42 -11.70
CA ILE A 128 19.42 -23.45 -12.54
C ILE A 128 18.50 -23.84 -13.69
N ARG A 129 17.22 -24.09 -13.42
CA ARG A 129 16.24 -24.45 -14.47
C ARG A 129 16.05 -23.35 -15.49
N THR A 130 16.05 -22.11 -15.05
CA THR A 130 15.86 -20.96 -15.91
C THR A 130 17.06 -20.78 -16.82
N GLN A 131 18.28 -20.87 -16.28
CA GLN A 131 19.50 -20.88 -17.07
C GLN A 131 19.52 -22.01 -18.09
N ASN A 132 19.18 -23.23 -17.68
CA ASN A 132 19.19 -24.40 -18.59
C ASN A 132 18.18 -24.29 -19.74
N ARG A 133 17.08 -23.54 -19.56
CA ARG A 133 15.99 -23.46 -20.55
C ARG A 133 16.03 -22.23 -21.42
N THR A 134 16.49 -21.13 -20.86
CA THR A 134 16.43 -19.80 -21.49
C THR A 134 17.81 -19.21 -21.76
N GLY A 135 18.88 -19.89 -21.36
CA GLY A 135 20.24 -19.34 -21.34
C GLY A 135 20.43 -18.17 -20.37
N ALA A 136 19.35 -17.60 -19.83
CA ALA A 136 19.40 -16.44 -18.98
C ALA A 136 19.82 -16.83 -17.57
N LYS A 137 20.89 -16.19 -17.11
CA LYS A 137 21.35 -16.32 -15.73
C LYS A 137 20.72 -15.21 -14.91
N ILE A 138 19.89 -15.59 -13.93
CA ILE A 138 19.24 -14.64 -13.03
C ILE A 138 20.27 -14.03 -12.10
N ILE A 139 20.36 -12.70 -12.10
CA ILE A 139 21.26 -11.92 -11.22
C ILE A 139 20.47 -11.37 -10.03
N GLU A 140 19.28 -10.86 -10.30
CA GLU A 140 18.46 -10.15 -9.32
C GLU A 140 16.97 -10.46 -9.52
N GLU A 141 16.28 -10.71 -8.41
CA GLU A 141 14.82 -10.92 -8.35
C GLU A 141 14.16 -9.65 -7.79
N TYR A 142 12.98 -9.32 -8.30
CA TYR A 142 12.20 -8.16 -7.84
C TYR A 142 11.49 -8.40 -6.51
N ASN A 143 11.14 -9.64 -6.18
CA ASN A 143 10.32 -9.96 -5.02
C ASN A 143 11.09 -10.81 -4.00
N GLU A 144 11.16 -10.30 -2.76
CA GLU A 144 11.70 -11.06 -1.62
C GLU A 144 10.81 -12.24 -1.23
N VAL A 145 9.51 -12.11 -1.54
CA VAL A 145 8.44 -13.07 -1.28
C VAL A 145 7.97 -13.65 -2.61
N PRO A 146 8.09 -14.96 -2.84
CA PRO A 146 7.60 -15.55 -4.07
C PRO A 146 6.08 -15.52 -4.19
N LEU A 147 5.60 -15.45 -5.43
CA LEU A 147 4.19 -15.65 -5.76
C LEU A 147 3.88 -17.15 -5.72
N VAL A 148 2.74 -17.52 -5.16
CA VAL A 148 2.32 -18.92 -5.06
C VAL A 148 1.07 -19.14 -5.89
N ASP A 149 1.10 -20.16 -6.74
CA ASP A 149 0.01 -20.45 -7.68
C ASP A 149 -0.84 -21.68 -7.26
N TRP A 150 -0.27 -22.74 -6.64
CA TRP A 150 -1.08 -23.90 -6.13
C TRP A 150 -0.59 -24.41 -4.77
N ALA A 151 -1.27 -25.38 -4.17
CA ALA A 151 -0.81 -26.32 -3.15
C ALA A 151 -1.89 -27.39 -3.05
N LEU A 152 -1.52 -28.66 -3.13
CA LEU A 152 -2.47 -29.76 -3.22
C LEU A 152 -1.63 -30.97 -2.80
N MET A 153 -2.24 -31.90 -2.08
CA MET A 153 -1.55 -32.96 -1.37
C MET A 153 -2.14 -34.34 -1.62
N GLU A 154 -1.45 -35.33 -1.08
CA GLU A 154 -1.74 -36.76 -1.09
C GLU A 154 -2.77 -37.15 -0.01
N ASN A 155 -3.77 -37.95 -0.39
CA ASN A 155 -4.69 -38.61 0.51
C ASN A 155 -4.70 -40.13 0.23
N GLU A 156 -5.00 -40.92 1.26
CA GLU A 156 -5.11 -42.37 1.21
C GLU A 156 -6.53 -42.77 1.63
N GLU A 157 -7.26 -43.46 0.75
CA GLU A 157 -8.58 -44.02 1.04
C GLU A 157 -8.61 -45.47 0.54
N ASN A 158 -8.94 -46.42 1.42
CA ASN A 158 -9.23 -47.81 1.03
C ASN A 158 -8.12 -48.49 0.20
N TRP A 159 -6.84 -48.31 0.56
CA TRP A 159 -5.68 -48.83 -0.18
C TRP A 159 -5.44 -48.21 -1.56
N GLU A 160 -6.11 -47.10 -1.90
CA GLU A 160 -5.79 -46.25 -3.04
C GLU A 160 -5.25 -44.88 -2.57
N ILE A 161 -4.15 -44.46 -3.18
CA ILE A 161 -3.47 -43.19 -2.91
C ILE A 161 -3.77 -42.22 -4.05
N TYR A 162 -4.27 -41.02 -3.72
CA TYR A 162 -4.43 -39.94 -4.70
C TYR A 162 -3.62 -38.72 -4.29
N TYR A 163 -2.79 -38.29 -5.23
CA TYR A 163 -2.12 -37.00 -5.20
C TYR A 163 -2.93 -36.00 -5.99
N LYS A 164 -2.92 -34.75 -5.56
CA LYS A 164 -2.95 -33.70 -6.58
C LYS A 164 -2.12 -32.50 -6.08
N LEU A 165 -1.43 -31.78 -6.98
CA LEU A 165 -0.62 -30.51 -7.03
C LEU A 165 -0.06 -29.60 -5.87
N VAL A 166 1.11 -29.88 -5.29
CA VAL A 166 1.86 -28.95 -4.42
C VAL A 166 2.53 -27.80 -5.21
N CYS A 167 2.08 -26.56 -5.00
CA CYS A 167 2.81 -25.28 -5.02
C CYS A 167 3.85 -24.95 -6.09
N LEU A 168 3.37 -24.24 -7.12
CA LEU A 168 4.16 -23.48 -8.07
C LEU A 168 4.53 -22.09 -7.48
N ILE A 169 5.77 -21.99 -6.96
CA ILE A 169 6.42 -20.77 -6.44
C ILE A 169 7.11 -19.96 -7.57
N HIS A 170 6.61 -18.78 -7.92
CA HIS A 170 7.12 -17.91 -8.99
C HIS A 170 7.91 -16.72 -8.44
N PHE A 171 9.01 -16.38 -9.13
CA PHE A 171 9.86 -15.23 -8.80
C PHE A 171 9.85 -14.24 -9.96
N ILE A 172 9.64 -12.96 -9.67
CA ILE A 172 9.72 -11.87 -10.63
C ILE A 172 11.19 -11.54 -10.83
N VAL A 173 11.66 -11.51 -12.07
CA VAL A 173 13.07 -11.22 -12.37
C VAL A 173 13.27 -9.74 -12.62
N LYS A 174 14.24 -9.16 -11.92
CA LYS A 174 14.68 -7.77 -12.10
C LYS A 174 15.82 -7.66 -13.09
N LYS A 175 16.84 -8.51 -12.92
CA LYS A 175 18.03 -8.48 -13.76
C LYS A 175 18.50 -9.89 -14.08
N TYR A 176 18.87 -10.08 -15.34
CA TYR A 176 19.46 -11.32 -15.83
C TYR A 176 20.58 -11.00 -16.83
N GLU A 177 21.52 -11.93 -16.95
CA GLU A 177 22.57 -11.94 -17.97
C GLU A 177 22.11 -12.79 -19.15
N TRP A 178 22.54 -12.43 -20.37
CA TRP A 178 22.18 -13.07 -21.65
C TRP A 178 20.77 -12.75 -22.13
N ASN A 179 20.52 -12.91 -23.43
CA ASN A 179 19.19 -12.71 -23.98
C ASN A 179 18.29 -13.91 -23.63
N LEU A 180 17.01 -13.63 -23.32
CA LEU A 180 16.00 -14.67 -23.14
C LEU A 180 15.76 -15.38 -24.46
N TRP A 181 16.39 -16.53 -24.64
CA TRP A 181 16.32 -17.35 -25.84
C TRP A 181 16.24 -18.81 -25.45
N HIS A 182 15.49 -19.63 -26.17
CA HIS A 182 15.40 -21.03 -25.79
C HIS A 182 16.71 -21.77 -26.11
N ILE A 183 17.11 -22.69 -25.24
CA ILE A 183 18.13 -23.70 -25.55
C ILE A 183 17.39 -24.96 -26.00
N GLN A 184 17.86 -25.63 -27.06
CA GLN A 184 17.31 -26.91 -27.52
C GLN A 184 17.41 -27.95 -26.40
N ALA A 185 16.38 -28.00 -25.57
CA ALA A 185 16.09 -29.07 -24.64
C ALA A 185 15.01 -29.95 -25.28
N GLU A 186 15.02 -31.25 -24.96
CA GLU A 186 14.17 -32.29 -25.56
C GLU A 186 12.66 -31.94 -25.63
N TYR A 187 12.19 -31.04 -24.78
CA TYR A 187 10.78 -30.67 -24.67
C TYR A 187 10.46 -29.18 -24.92
N THR A 188 11.46 -28.32 -25.17
CA THR A 188 11.21 -26.89 -25.43
C THR A 188 11.22 -26.62 -26.93
N ILE A 189 10.13 -26.04 -27.44
CA ILE A 189 9.97 -25.73 -28.86
C ILE A 189 10.40 -24.29 -29.17
N ASP A 190 9.98 -23.33 -28.34
CA ASP A 190 10.19 -21.90 -28.59
C ASP A 190 10.03 -21.08 -27.28
N GLY A 191 10.38 -19.80 -27.28
CA GLY A 191 10.09 -18.85 -26.20
C GLY A 191 9.82 -17.45 -26.75
N ASN A 192 8.75 -16.81 -26.30
CA ASN A 192 8.32 -15.53 -26.86
C ASN A 192 7.68 -14.61 -25.80
N TRP A 193 7.60 -13.33 -26.14
CA TRP A 193 6.89 -12.30 -25.37
C TRP A 193 5.41 -12.27 -25.76
N TYR A 194 4.55 -12.26 -24.75
CA TYR A 194 3.11 -12.23 -24.92
C TYR A 194 2.51 -11.04 -24.18
N GLU A 195 1.58 -10.34 -24.82
CA GLU A 195 0.76 -9.30 -24.18
C GLU A 195 -0.06 -9.91 -23.05
N ILE A 196 0.12 -9.42 -21.82
CA ILE A 196 -0.50 -10.00 -20.62
C ILE A 196 -2.03 -10.01 -20.77
N ASP A 197 -2.62 -8.94 -21.29
CA ASP A 197 -4.07 -8.83 -21.48
C ASP A 197 -4.64 -9.79 -22.52
N LYS A 198 -3.79 -10.38 -23.38
CA LYS A 198 -4.22 -11.33 -24.41
C LYS A 198 -4.03 -12.79 -24.01
N LEU A 199 -3.35 -13.08 -22.89
CA LEU A 199 -3.01 -14.46 -22.49
C LEU A 199 -4.20 -15.41 -22.43
N GLN A 200 -5.37 -14.94 -21.96
CA GLN A 200 -6.59 -15.76 -21.87
C GLN A 200 -7.11 -16.26 -23.23
N THR A 201 -6.71 -15.59 -24.32
CA THR A 201 -7.16 -15.90 -25.69
C THR A 201 -6.17 -16.79 -26.45
N ILE A 202 -4.99 -17.04 -25.88
CA ILE A 202 -3.94 -17.84 -26.52
C ILE A 202 -4.23 -19.33 -26.29
N GLN A 203 -4.23 -20.10 -27.38
CA GLN A 203 -4.45 -21.54 -27.32
C GLN A 203 -3.35 -22.23 -26.50
N ASN A 204 -3.75 -23.21 -25.68
CA ASN A 204 -2.83 -23.99 -24.85
C ASN A 204 -1.99 -23.16 -23.86
N MET A 205 -2.50 -22.00 -23.44
CA MET A 205 -1.90 -21.21 -22.37
C MET A 205 -2.00 -21.94 -21.02
N ALA A 206 -0.94 -21.88 -20.21
CA ALA A 206 -0.98 -22.39 -18.86
C ALA A 206 -2.10 -21.67 -18.07
N PRO A 207 -2.99 -22.41 -17.37
CA PRO A 207 -4.20 -21.84 -16.77
C PRO A 207 -3.96 -20.65 -15.83
N ASN A 208 -2.79 -20.60 -15.21
CA ASN A 208 -2.37 -19.59 -14.24
C ASN A 208 -1.62 -18.39 -14.84
N ALA A 209 -1.12 -18.51 -16.08
CA ALA A 209 -0.18 -17.53 -16.65
C ALA A 209 -0.73 -16.11 -16.60
N TYR A 210 -2.01 -15.93 -16.98
CA TYR A 210 -2.66 -14.62 -16.92
C TYR A 210 -2.67 -14.01 -15.52
N ILE A 211 -3.13 -14.79 -14.53
CA ILE A 211 -3.39 -14.28 -13.19
C ILE A 211 -2.06 -13.97 -12.48
N VAL A 212 -1.11 -14.89 -12.56
CA VAL A 212 0.23 -14.74 -11.98
C VAL A 212 0.96 -13.55 -12.61
N SER A 213 0.86 -13.35 -13.92
CA SER A 213 1.45 -12.18 -14.60
C SER A 213 0.79 -10.87 -14.18
N LYS A 214 -0.55 -10.80 -14.11
CA LYS A 214 -1.24 -9.60 -13.63
C LYS A 214 -0.87 -9.27 -12.19
N LYS A 215 -0.75 -10.29 -11.33
CA LYS A 215 -0.33 -10.08 -9.94
C LYS A 215 1.11 -9.59 -9.82
N ALA A 216 2.01 -10.08 -10.67
CA ALA A 216 3.37 -9.61 -10.73
C ALA A 216 3.44 -8.12 -11.13
N VAL A 217 2.67 -7.69 -12.13
CA VAL A 217 2.56 -6.28 -12.52
C VAL A 217 2.02 -5.43 -11.37
N GLU A 218 0.94 -5.87 -10.72
CA GLU A 218 0.37 -5.17 -9.56
C GLU A 218 1.41 -4.99 -8.44
N LEU A 219 2.23 -6.00 -8.16
CA LEU A 219 3.31 -5.91 -7.16
C LEU A 219 4.43 -4.94 -7.58
N LEU A 220 4.78 -4.91 -8.87
CA LEU A 220 5.78 -3.97 -9.38
C LEU A 220 5.26 -2.53 -9.41
N GLU A 221 3.98 -2.32 -9.69
CA GLU A 221 3.34 -0.99 -9.64
C GLU A 221 3.14 -0.51 -8.20
N LYS A 222 2.96 -1.44 -7.25
CA LYS A 222 2.95 -1.14 -5.81
C LYS A 222 4.34 -0.76 -5.29
N ARG A 223 5.39 -1.44 -5.77
CA ARG A 223 6.77 -1.07 -5.45
C ARG A 223 7.16 0.23 -6.19
N ASN A 224 7.87 1.12 -5.51
CA ASN A 224 8.18 2.52 -5.86
C ASN A 224 7.04 3.55 -5.71
N LYS A 225 5.93 3.21 -5.04
CA LYS A 225 4.91 4.23 -4.76
C LYS A 225 5.37 5.13 -3.61
N THR A 226 5.34 6.44 -3.85
CA THR A 226 5.60 7.46 -2.83
C THR A 226 4.28 8.03 -2.31
N ALA A 227 4.18 8.17 -0.99
CA ALA A 227 3.13 8.95 -0.35
C ALA A 227 3.73 10.15 0.38
N ILE A 228 2.99 11.26 0.38
CA ILE A 228 3.23 12.39 1.26
C ILE A 228 2.12 12.45 2.29
N ILE A 229 2.49 12.59 3.56
CA ILE A 229 1.59 12.83 4.68
C ILE A 229 1.92 14.21 5.23
N SER A 230 0.93 15.09 5.31
CA SER A 230 1.15 16.49 5.64
C SER A 230 0.13 17.01 6.65
N ASP A 231 0.58 17.85 7.60
CA ASP A 231 -0.34 18.81 8.21
C ASP A 231 -0.72 19.90 7.18
N PHE A 232 -1.73 20.69 7.50
CA PHE A 232 -2.19 21.80 6.68
C PHE A 232 -1.74 23.17 7.20
N SER A 233 -2.07 23.51 8.46
CA SER A 233 -1.95 24.88 8.96
C SER A 233 -0.50 25.18 9.27
N LYS A 234 0.08 26.23 8.68
CA LYS A 234 1.51 26.60 8.78
C LYS A 234 2.50 25.59 8.18
N THR A 235 2.08 24.36 7.88
CA THR A 235 2.82 23.42 7.03
C THR A 235 2.62 23.75 5.55
N LEU A 236 1.42 23.54 5.00
CA LEU A 236 1.10 23.86 3.60
C LEU A 236 0.72 25.34 3.41
N THR A 237 0.22 25.98 4.47
CA THR A 237 -0.13 27.40 4.47
C THR A 237 0.99 28.25 5.03
N SER A 238 0.94 29.57 4.81
CA SER A 238 1.97 30.48 5.31
C SER A 238 2.10 30.39 6.84
N TRP A 239 3.32 30.52 7.36
CA TRP A 239 3.58 30.55 8.80
C TRP A 239 2.90 31.74 9.49
N THR A 240 2.77 32.86 8.79
CA THR A 240 2.16 34.08 9.33
C THR A 240 0.64 33.97 9.44
N ASN A 241 0.04 32.95 8.83
CA ASN A 241 -1.39 32.76 8.90
C ASN A 241 -1.84 32.41 10.33
N PRO A 242 -3.02 32.88 10.76
CA PRO A 242 -3.73 32.24 11.85
C PRO A 242 -4.01 30.76 11.51
N THR A 243 -4.19 29.94 12.54
CA THR A 243 -4.76 28.60 12.36
C THR A 243 -6.19 28.69 11.84
N THR A 244 -6.68 27.62 11.22
CA THR A 244 -8.08 27.52 10.75
C THR A 244 -9.11 27.73 11.87
N TRP A 245 -8.73 27.56 13.14
CA TRP A 245 -9.58 27.90 14.30
C TRP A 245 -9.54 29.39 14.67
N SER A 246 -8.34 29.98 14.69
CA SER A 246 -8.15 31.35 15.15
C SER A 246 -8.55 32.40 14.12
N VAL A 247 -8.56 32.05 12.83
CA VAL A 247 -8.92 32.96 11.74
C VAL A 247 -10.33 33.55 11.92
N PHE A 248 -11.30 32.72 12.34
CA PHE A 248 -12.68 33.17 12.56
C PHE A 248 -12.77 34.21 13.68
N ALA A 249 -12.06 34.00 14.80
CA ALA A 249 -12.04 34.95 15.91
C ALA A 249 -11.32 36.25 15.53
N LYS A 250 -10.20 36.16 14.79
CA LYS A 250 -9.45 37.33 14.32
C LYS A 250 -10.21 38.14 13.27
N SER A 251 -11.05 37.49 12.46
CA SER A 251 -11.86 38.18 11.45
C SER A 251 -12.93 39.08 12.08
N GLY A 252 -13.41 38.74 13.28
CA GLY A 252 -14.53 39.42 13.94
C GLY A 252 -15.90 39.16 13.31
N LEU A 253 -15.97 38.39 12.21
CA LEU A 253 -17.20 38.22 11.42
C LEU A 253 -18.30 37.40 12.12
N LEU A 254 -17.94 36.58 13.11
CA LEU A 254 -18.90 35.84 13.95
C LEU A 254 -19.37 36.63 15.18
N GLY A 255 -18.94 37.89 15.32
CA GLY A 255 -19.30 38.77 16.43
C GLY A 255 -18.40 38.65 17.66
N GLU A 256 -18.51 39.63 18.54
CA GLU A 256 -17.66 39.75 19.74
C GLU A 256 -17.90 38.64 20.76
N ASP A 257 -19.15 38.18 20.90
CA ASP A 257 -19.52 37.12 21.83
C ASP A 257 -18.88 35.77 21.45
N TYR A 258 -18.84 35.43 20.16
CA TYR A 258 -18.09 34.26 19.68
C TYR A 258 -16.62 34.35 20.09
N THR A 259 -15.98 35.48 19.79
CA THR A 259 -14.56 35.71 20.10
C THR A 259 -14.28 35.63 21.60
N ARG A 260 -15.16 36.19 22.42
CA ARG A 260 -15.08 36.14 23.88
C ARG A 260 -15.13 34.70 24.40
N GLU A 261 -16.18 33.94 24.04
CA GLU A 261 -16.35 32.55 24.49
C GLU A 261 -15.24 31.62 23.97
N ARG A 262 -14.84 31.78 22.70
CA ARG A 262 -13.70 31.07 22.12
C ARG A 262 -12.44 31.27 22.97
N ASN A 263 -12.16 32.51 23.36
CA ASN A 263 -10.97 32.85 24.15
C ASN A 263 -11.08 32.40 25.61
N GLU A 264 -12.29 32.32 26.17
CA GLU A 264 -12.52 31.69 27.48
C GLU A 264 -12.18 30.20 27.44
N PHE A 265 -12.61 29.47 26.41
CA PHE A 265 -12.20 28.06 26.24
C PHE A 265 -10.69 27.92 26.05
N TYR A 266 -10.04 28.79 25.27
CA TYR A 266 -8.57 28.75 25.17
C TYR A 266 -7.91 28.85 26.56
N ARG A 267 -8.32 29.82 27.38
CA ARG A 267 -7.77 29.99 28.74
C ARG A 267 -8.04 28.79 29.65
N GLN A 268 -9.18 28.12 29.47
CA GLN A 268 -9.56 26.98 30.29
C GLN A 268 -8.86 25.68 29.89
N TYR A 269 -8.64 25.47 28.58
CA TYR A 269 -8.24 24.16 28.06
C TYR A 269 -6.81 24.05 27.56
N HIS A 270 -6.17 25.15 27.19
CA HIS A 270 -4.84 25.11 26.57
C HIS A 270 -3.79 24.40 27.43
N ASP A 271 -3.84 24.55 28.75
CA ASP A 271 -2.91 23.86 29.65
C ASP A 271 -3.05 22.33 29.57
N PHE A 272 -4.24 21.79 29.30
CA PHE A 272 -4.43 20.35 29.13
C PHE A 272 -3.76 19.82 27.87
N GLU A 273 -3.75 20.61 26.79
CA GLU A 273 -3.01 20.29 25.56
C GLU A 273 -1.51 20.22 25.83
N LEU A 274 -0.96 21.24 26.52
CA LEU A 274 0.46 21.29 26.90
C LEU A 274 0.87 20.08 27.76
N HIS A 275 -0.02 19.62 28.65
CA HIS A 275 0.19 18.44 29.49
C HIS A 275 -0.25 17.12 28.83
N LYS A 276 -0.50 17.11 27.51
CA LYS A 276 -0.83 15.92 26.71
C LYS A 276 -2.08 15.15 27.19
N ASN A 277 -3.08 15.84 27.75
CA ASN A 277 -4.34 15.22 28.15
C ASN A 277 -5.30 15.11 26.96
N VAL A 278 -5.28 13.95 26.29
CA VAL A 278 -6.06 13.68 25.07
C VAL A 278 -7.57 13.89 25.26
N GLU A 279 -8.14 13.46 26.38
CA GLU A 279 -9.58 13.56 26.65
C GLU A 279 -10.02 15.03 26.73
N LYS A 280 -9.29 15.84 27.50
CA LYS A 280 -9.60 17.27 27.67
C LYS A 280 -9.33 18.09 26.41
N THR A 281 -8.30 17.75 25.64
CA THR A 281 -8.06 18.36 24.33
C THR A 281 -9.18 18.01 23.35
N THR A 282 -9.68 16.77 23.37
CA THR A 282 -10.82 16.36 22.52
C THR A 282 -12.10 17.09 22.92
N GLU A 283 -12.37 17.22 24.23
CA GLU A 283 -13.48 18.03 24.75
C GLU A 283 -13.38 19.48 24.27
N TRP A 284 -12.17 20.07 24.29
CA TRP A 284 -11.93 21.42 23.84
C TRP A 284 -12.24 21.64 22.35
N TRP A 285 -11.79 20.73 21.48
CA TRP A 285 -12.11 20.78 20.04
C TRP A 285 -13.62 20.63 19.79
N SER A 286 -14.28 19.73 20.51
CA SER A 286 -15.74 19.57 20.44
C SER A 286 -16.45 20.88 20.81
N LYS A 287 -16.00 21.57 21.86
CA LYS A 287 -16.56 22.88 22.26
C LYS A 287 -16.35 23.96 21.20
N HIS A 288 -15.20 23.97 20.52
CA HIS A 288 -14.99 24.90 19.41
C HIS A 288 -15.93 24.61 18.22
N LEU A 289 -16.19 23.35 17.90
CA LEU A 289 -17.16 22.98 16.87
C LEU A 289 -18.59 23.36 17.25
N GLU A 290 -18.96 23.19 18.53
CA GLU A 290 -20.25 23.63 19.07
C GLU A 290 -20.42 25.16 18.99
N LEU A 291 -19.35 25.94 19.19
CA LEU A 291 -19.41 27.40 19.01
C LEU A 291 -19.75 27.78 17.57
N PHE A 292 -19.21 27.11 16.56
CA PHE A 292 -19.57 27.39 15.17
C PHE A 292 -21.06 27.19 14.89
N ILE A 293 -21.67 26.18 15.52
CA ILE A 293 -23.12 25.94 15.42
C ILE A 293 -23.89 27.01 16.19
N LYS A 294 -23.52 27.28 17.44
CA LYS A 294 -24.17 28.28 18.30
C LYS A 294 -24.21 29.67 17.66
N TYR A 295 -23.13 30.05 16.98
CA TYR A 295 -22.98 31.34 16.32
C TYR A 295 -23.28 31.31 14.82
N TRP A 296 -23.96 30.26 14.34
CA TRP A 296 -24.51 30.16 12.98
C TRP A 296 -23.48 30.39 11.88
N LEU A 297 -22.29 29.78 11.99
CA LEU A 297 -21.28 29.85 10.93
C LEU A 297 -21.90 29.44 9.58
N THR A 298 -21.69 30.27 8.56
CA THR A 298 -22.21 30.02 7.20
C THR A 298 -21.10 29.72 6.21
N GLN A 299 -21.43 29.00 5.13
CA GLN A 299 -20.48 28.75 4.04
C GLN A 299 -20.02 30.07 3.39
N ASP A 300 -20.90 31.07 3.31
CA ASP A 300 -20.54 32.40 2.79
C ASP A 300 -19.47 33.09 3.63
N LEU A 301 -19.54 32.99 4.96
CA LEU A 301 -18.52 33.56 5.85
C LEU A 301 -17.19 32.82 5.69
N VAL A 302 -17.22 31.49 5.58
CA VAL A 302 -16.02 30.69 5.25
C VAL A 302 -15.43 31.15 3.92
N ASN A 303 -16.25 31.29 2.88
CA ASN A 303 -15.84 31.75 1.55
C ASN A 303 -15.26 33.17 1.61
N GLN A 304 -15.85 34.06 2.40
CA GLN A 304 -15.37 35.43 2.57
C GLN A 304 -13.98 35.47 3.21
N ILE A 305 -13.76 34.72 4.30
CA ILE A 305 -12.45 34.70 4.98
C ILE A 305 -11.38 34.08 4.10
N THR A 306 -11.70 32.99 3.40
CA THR A 306 -10.73 32.26 2.56
C THR A 306 -10.26 33.05 1.33
N LYS A 307 -11.08 33.99 0.82
CA LYS A 307 -10.72 34.87 -0.31
C LYS A 307 -9.85 36.06 0.08
N ASP A 308 -9.84 36.43 1.35
CA ASP A 308 -9.16 37.62 1.82
C ASP A 308 -7.75 37.25 2.31
N GLU A 309 -6.75 37.61 1.52
CA GLU A 309 -5.33 37.35 1.82
C GLU A 309 -4.87 38.02 3.13
N ASN A 310 -5.59 39.03 3.64
CA ASN A 310 -5.31 39.62 4.95
C ASN A 310 -5.60 38.65 6.11
N TYR A 311 -6.52 37.70 5.90
CA TYR A 311 -6.85 36.69 6.90
C TYR A 311 -6.08 35.40 6.69
N PHE A 312 -5.87 34.98 5.44
CA PHE A 312 -5.27 33.69 5.16
C PHE A 312 -4.58 33.64 3.78
N SER A 313 -3.28 33.39 3.76
CA SER A 313 -2.46 33.40 2.55
C SER A 313 -1.89 32.02 2.17
N VAL A 314 -1.77 31.72 0.88
CA VAL A 314 -1.05 30.52 0.40
C VAL A 314 0.46 30.69 0.54
N ARG A 315 1.19 29.58 0.73
CA ARG A 315 2.62 29.59 0.42
C ARG A 315 2.76 29.80 -1.10
N LYS A 316 3.70 30.65 -1.53
CA LYS A 316 3.91 30.99 -2.95
C LYS A 316 4.08 29.75 -3.84
N TRP A 317 4.64 28.68 -3.29
CA TRP A 317 4.90 27.43 -3.99
C TRP A 317 3.77 26.42 -3.97
N LEU A 318 2.69 26.66 -3.23
CA LEU A 318 1.66 25.65 -2.94
C LEU A 318 1.09 25.02 -4.22
N LYS A 319 0.67 25.86 -5.18
CA LYS A 319 0.11 25.39 -6.45
C LYS A 319 1.07 24.48 -7.21
N ASN A 320 2.32 24.92 -7.37
CA ASN A 320 3.33 24.16 -8.09
C ASN A 320 3.69 22.84 -7.38
N PHE A 321 3.59 22.80 -6.04
CA PHE A 321 3.76 21.58 -5.26
C PHE A 321 2.65 20.57 -5.56
N PHE A 322 1.38 21.00 -5.58
CA PHE A 322 0.26 20.13 -5.99
C PHE A 322 0.40 19.65 -7.43
N ASP A 323 0.78 20.54 -8.36
CA ASP A 323 0.99 20.18 -9.77
C ASP A 323 2.14 19.15 -9.93
N TYR A 324 3.22 19.31 -9.18
CA TYR A 324 4.34 18.37 -9.16
C TYR A 324 3.94 17.00 -8.63
N ILE A 325 3.28 16.94 -7.46
CA ILE A 325 2.85 15.68 -6.83
C ILE A 325 1.89 14.93 -7.74
N LYS A 326 0.90 15.64 -8.29
CA LYS A 326 -0.09 15.06 -9.19
C LYS A 326 0.54 14.54 -10.48
N SER A 327 1.46 15.29 -11.10
CA SER A 327 2.14 14.86 -12.34
C SER A 327 3.10 13.68 -12.13
N ASN A 328 3.62 13.50 -10.92
CA ASN A 328 4.50 12.39 -10.55
C ASN A 328 3.77 11.20 -9.90
N ASN A 329 2.43 11.18 -9.91
CA ASN A 329 1.62 10.09 -9.35
C ASN A 329 1.96 9.80 -7.86
N ILE A 330 2.24 10.85 -7.10
CA ILE A 330 2.49 10.78 -5.66
C ILE A 330 1.15 10.95 -4.94
N ASP A 331 0.82 10.04 -4.03
CA ASP A 331 -0.42 10.16 -3.26
C ASP A 331 -0.23 11.16 -2.11
N LEU A 332 -1.20 12.05 -1.91
CA LEU A 332 -1.18 13.05 -0.85
C LEU A 332 -2.26 12.76 0.20
N TYR A 333 -1.81 12.70 1.45
CA TYR A 333 -2.62 12.54 2.65
C TYR A 333 -2.48 13.80 3.50
N ILE A 334 -3.58 14.50 3.75
CA ILE A 334 -3.60 15.64 4.67
C ILE A 334 -4.23 15.19 6.00
N VAL A 335 -3.54 15.41 7.12
CA VAL A 335 -4.08 15.17 8.47
C VAL A 335 -4.06 16.48 9.22
N SER A 336 -5.21 17.13 9.33
CA SER A 336 -5.32 18.42 10.00
C SER A 336 -6.22 18.33 11.20
N SER A 337 -5.78 18.91 12.32
CA SER A 337 -6.66 19.19 13.46
C SER A 337 -7.57 20.39 13.22
N GLY A 338 -7.54 20.97 12.00
CA GLY A 338 -8.31 22.13 11.58
C GLY A 338 -9.76 21.85 11.17
N VAL A 339 -10.42 22.90 10.67
CA VAL A 339 -11.81 22.85 10.18
C VAL A 339 -11.81 22.54 8.67
N CYS A 340 -12.34 21.37 8.32
CA CYS A 340 -12.46 20.86 6.96
C CYS A 340 -13.01 21.89 5.98
N ASN A 341 -14.18 22.45 6.26
CA ASN A 341 -14.91 23.32 5.31
C ASN A 341 -14.10 24.58 4.95
N PHE A 342 -13.27 25.05 5.87
CA PHE A 342 -12.33 26.14 5.61
C PHE A 342 -11.22 25.70 4.65
N ILE A 343 -10.62 24.54 4.91
CA ILE A 343 -9.53 23.98 4.10
C ILE A 343 -10.03 23.69 2.68
N GLU A 344 -11.21 23.09 2.53
CA GLU A 344 -11.83 22.83 1.23
C GLU A 344 -12.07 24.11 0.44
N SER A 345 -12.77 25.07 1.05
CA SER A 345 -13.03 26.38 0.45
C SER A 345 -11.74 27.08 0.03
N PHE A 346 -10.71 27.03 0.86
CA PHE A 346 -9.42 27.63 0.56
C PHE A 346 -8.73 26.95 -0.63
N LEU A 347 -8.69 25.62 -0.68
CA LEU A 347 -8.07 24.88 -1.77
C LEU A 347 -8.82 25.08 -3.09
N GLU A 348 -10.15 25.05 -3.07
CA GLU A 348 -11.00 25.30 -4.25
C GLU A 348 -10.78 26.70 -4.82
N GLN A 349 -10.72 27.72 -3.96
CA GLN A 349 -10.46 29.11 -4.39
C GLN A 349 -9.08 29.29 -5.01
N ASN A 350 -8.12 28.44 -4.64
CA ASN A 350 -6.79 28.38 -5.23
C ASN A 350 -6.69 27.41 -6.42
N GLN A 351 -7.83 26.94 -6.95
CA GLN A 351 -7.94 26.04 -8.10
C GLN A 351 -7.28 24.67 -7.87
N ILE A 352 -7.22 24.22 -6.62
CA ILE A 352 -6.69 22.90 -6.25
C ILE A 352 -7.88 21.94 -6.08
N THR A 353 -7.90 20.88 -6.90
CA THR A 353 -8.95 19.85 -6.87
C THR A 353 -8.69 18.83 -5.78
N LEU A 354 -9.74 18.44 -5.05
CA LEU A 354 -9.64 17.51 -3.91
C LEU A 354 -9.82 16.03 -4.29
N ASP A 355 -10.29 15.72 -5.51
CA ASP A 355 -10.69 14.37 -5.94
C ASP A 355 -9.63 13.27 -5.76
N TRP A 356 -8.36 13.65 -5.71
CA TRP A 356 -7.21 12.74 -5.60
C TRP A 356 -6.48 12.87 -4.25
N ILE A 357 -6.90 13.79 -3.38
CA ILE A 357 -6.29 14.04 -2.07
C ILE A 357 -7.14 13.34 -1.01
N LYS A 358 -6.49 12.56 -0.13
CA LYS A 358 -7.16 11.91 1.00
C LYS A 358 -6.96 12.75 2.25
N ILE A 359 -8.03 13.02 2.99
CA ILE A 359 -7.96 14.01 4.06
C ILE A 359 -8.68 13.53 5.34
N SER A 360 -8.04 13.78 6.48
CA SER A 360 -8.58 13.58 7.84
C SER A 360 -8.60 14.92 8.56
N TRP A 361 -9.78 15.36 9.00
CA TRP A 361 -10.05 16.71 9.54
C TRP A 361 -11.39 16.79 10.26
N ASN A 362 -11.71 17.93 10.87
CA ASN A 362 -12.99 18.13 11.54
C ASN A 362 -14.02 18.78 10.60
N ARG A 363 -15.09 18.05 10.25
CA ARG A 363 -16.12 18.52 9.30
C ARG A 363 -17.35 19.10 10.01
N LEU A 364 -17.81 20.24 9.53
CA LEU A 364 -19.14 20.79 9.81
C LEU A 364 -20.10 20.42 8.68
N PHE A 365 -21.33 20.07 9.05
CA PHE A 365 -22.43 19.87 8.12
C PHE A 365 -23.34 21.09 8.15
N PHE A 366 -23.62 21.59 6.95
CA PHE A 366 -24.44 22.77 6.72
C PHE A 366 -25.86 22.33 6.32
N ASP A 367 -26.86 23.09 6.75
CA ASP A 367 -28.25 22.89 6.34
C ASP A 367 -28.53 23.46 4.93
N GLU A 368 -29.79 23.41 4.51
CA GLU A 368 -30.27 23.97 3.24
C GLU A 368 -30.06 25.49 3.11
N ASN A 369 -29.88 26.20 4.22
CA ASN A 369 -29.56 27.63 4.26
C ASN A 369 -28.06 27.88 4.35
N TRP A 370 -27.23 26.85 4.15
CA TRP A 370 -25.78 26.91 4.30
C TRP A 370 -25.35 27.42 5.67
N LYS A 371 -26.01 26.97 6.74
CA LYS A 371 -25.63 27.21 8.15
C LYS A 371 -25.17 25.94 8.83
N ALA A 372 -24.09 26.03 9.60
CA ALA A 372 -23.57 24.89 10.37
C ALA A 372 -24.60 24.43 11.42
N THR A 373 -24.96 23.15 11.39
CA THR A 373 -25.97 22.57 12.31
C THR A 373 -25.44 21.40 13.14
N LYS A 374 -24.42 20.70 12.63
CA LYS A 374 -23.78 19.56 13.29
C LYS A 374 -22.34 19.42 12.80
N TYR A 375 -21.54 18.60 13.47
CA TYR A 375 -20.17 18.25 13.06
C TYR A 375 -19.97 16.74 13.12
N ASP A 376 -18.96 16.27 12.38
CA ASP A 376 -18.53 14.88 12.43
C ASP A 376 -17.82 14.58 13.75
N LYS A 377 -18.24 13.51 14.41
CA LYS A 377 -17.75 13.14 15.75
C LYS A 377 -16.76 11.98 15.72
N ASP A 378 -16.53 11.34 14.57
CA ASP A 378 -15.84 10.05 14.50
C ASP A 378 -14.61 10.03 13.56
N PRO A 379 -13.38 10.12 14.12
CA PRO A 379 -13.02 10.76 15.36
C PRO A 379 -12.72 12.26 15.16
N ILE A 380 -12.96 13.06 16.20
CA ILE A 380 -12.47 14.46 16.25
C ILE A 380 -10.95 14.45 16.25
N ILE A 381 -10.36 15.09 15.24
CA ILE A 381 -8.91 15.20 15.07
C ILE A 381 -8.40 16.45 15.80
N THR A 382 -7.53 16.24 16.76
CA THR A 382 -6.86 17.25 17.60
C THR A 382 -5.36 17.23 17.34
N SER A 383 -4.61 18.13 17.96
CA SER A 383 -3.14 18.07 17.98
C SER A 383 -2.62 16.76 18.60
N LEU A 384 -3.32 16.19 19.58
CA LEU A 384 -2.82 15.05 20.36
C LEU A 384 -3.21 13.66 19.85
N ASN A 385 -3.99 13.56 18.78
CA ASN A 385 -4.48 12.27 18.27
C ASN A 385 -4.46 12.16 16.74
N LYS A 386 -3.52 12.84 16.08
CA LYS A 386 -3.37 12.80 14.61
C LYS A 386 -3.05 11.42 14.04
N ASN A 387 -2.71 10.44 14.89
CA ASN A 387 -2.60 9.03 14.51
C ASN A 387 -3.96 8.34 14.29
N ASN A 388 -5.08 8.97 14.69
CA ASN A 388 -6.44 8.44 14.51
C ASN A 388 -6.99 8.69 13.10
N HIS A 389 -6.18 8.42 12.07
CA HIS A 389 -6.62 8.43 10.68
C HIS A 389 -6.70 7.00 10.12
N HIS A 390 -7.55 6.77 9.12
CA HIS A 390 -7.74 5.45 8.52
C HIS A 390 -6.89 5.19 7.26
N PHE A 391 -5.79 5.93 7.10
CA PHE A 391 -4.93 5.79 5.92
C PHE A 391 -4.14 4.49 5.97
N ASN A 392 -4.30 3.65 4.94
CA ASN A 392 -3.48 2.47 4.75
C ASN A 392 -2.18 2.84 4.02
N LEU A 393 -1.11 2.97 4.79
CA LEU A 393 0.20 3.43 4.33
C LEU A 393 1.20 2.29 4.12
N GLU A 394 0.84 1.04 4.46
CA GLU A 394 1.70 -0.13 4.34
C GLU A 394 2.02 -0.48 2.86
N TYR A 395 1.28 0.11 1.92
CA TYR A 395 1.47 -0.09 0.48
C TYR A 395 2.52 0.83 -0.16
N TYR A 396 3.08 1.80 0.58
CA TYR A 396 4.05 2.74 0.03
C TYR A 396 5.48 2.35 0.42
N ASP A 397 6.37 2.35 -0.56
CA ASP A 397 7.80 2.09 -0.34
C ASP A 397 8.51 3.31 0.26
N LYS A 398 8.02 4.51 -0.08
CA LYS A 398 8.54 5.78 0.41
C LYS A 398 7.41 6.62 0.98
N ILE A 399 7.61 7.08 2.21
CA ILE A 399 6.69 7.98 2.86
C ILE A 399 7.46 9.22 3.25
N ILE A 400 6.93 10.39 2.88
CA ILE A 400 7.48 11.70 3.23
C ILE A 400 6.49 12.35 4.19
N LEU A 401 6.99 12.78 5.35
CA LEU A 401 6.20 13.47 6.35
C LEU A 401 6.52 14.96 6.31
N LEU A 402 5.50 15.80 6.18
CA LEU A 402 5.58 17.26 6.21
C LEU A 402 4.84 17.80 7.43
N TRP A 403 5.50 18.58 8.27
CA TRP A 403 4.84 19.14 9.45
C TRP A 403 5.51 20.40 10.01
N ASP A 404 4.83 21.09 10.93
CA ASP A 404 5.33 22.27 11.61
C ASP A 404 5.41 22.14 13.13
N ASP A 405 4.58 21.28 13.75
CA ASP A 405 4.54 21.10 15.21
C ASP A 405 4.91 19.65 15.62
N ASP A 406 5.62 19.48 16.74
CA ASP A 406 6.04 18.16 17.24
C ASP A 406 4.87 17.17 17.40
N SER A 407 3.65 17.66 17.66
CA SER A 407 2.45 16.84 17.76
C SER A 407 2.10 16.12 16.45
N ASP A 408 2.56 16.63 15.31
CA ASP A 408 2.34 16.07 13.97
C ASP A 408 3.18 14.83 13.68
N LEU A 409 4.24 14.58 14.45
CA LEU A 409 5.00 13.32 14.37
C LEU A 409 4.13 12.08 14.68
N GLN A 410 2.93 12.30 15.21
CA GLN A 410 1.94 11.25 15.43
C GLN A 410 1.20 10.83 14.16
N MET A 411 1.18 11.67 13.11
CA MET A 411 0.58 11.31 11.82
C MET A 411 1.22 10.03 11.27
N TYR A 412 2.55 9.93 11.33
CA TYR A 412 3.23 8.69 10.94
C TYR A 412 4.62 8.58 11.55
N LYS A 413 4.90 7.45 12.21
CA LYS A 413 6.12 7.27 13.02
C LYS A 413 7.18 6.37 12.39
N TRP A 414 6.80 5.53 11.43
CA TRP A 414 7.63 4.43 10.96
C TRP A 414 8.29 4.76 9.62
N ASN A 415 9.57 4.42 9.44
CA ASN A 415 10.27 4.39 8.15
C ASN A 415 9.83 5.47 7.12
N CYS A 416 9.90 6.74 7.50
CA CYS A 416 9.54 7.88 6.64
C CYS A 416 10.66 8.92 6.63
N PHE A 417 10.76 9.64 5.51
CA PHE A 417 11.62 10.80 5.37
C PHE A 417 10.92 12.03 5.95
N LYS A 418 11.59 12.72 6.86
CA LYS A 418 10.97 13.70 7.74
C LYS A 418 11.41 15.13 7.39
N ILE A 419 10.47 15.95 6.90
CA ILE A 419 10.65 17.38 6.59
C ILE A 419 9.90 18.26 7.59
N TRP A 420 10.64 18.99 8.42
CA TRP A 420 10.09 19.93 9.38
C TRP A 420 10.17 21.39 8.87
N PHE A 421 9.04 22.08 8.86
CA PHE A 421 8.91 23.55 8.82
C PHE A 421 9.04 24.23 10.21
N CYS A 422 10.20 24.80 10.55
CA CYS A 422 10.48 25.41 11.87
C CYS A 422 11.27 26.73 11.80
N ASP A 423 11.31 27.47 12.91
CA ASP A 423 12.21 28.63 13.11
C ASP A 423 13.64 28.25 13.51
N GLU A 424 13.80 27.19 14.29
CA GLU A 424 15.06 26.83 14.93
C GLU A 424 15.45 25.40 14.60
N SER A 425 16.74 25.16 14.33
CA SER A 425 17.25 23.82 14.05
C SER A 425 17.31 23.01 15.35
N ILE A 426 16.44 22.01 15.48
CA ILE A 426 16.48 21.05 16.59
C ILE A 426 17.17 19.77 16.09
N PRO A 427 18.18 19.23 16.78
CA PRO A 427 18.85 17.98 16.35
C PRO A 427 17.90 16.78 16.32
N GLY A 428 17.88 16.00 15.23
CA GLY A 428 17.18 14.70 15.17
C GLY A 428 16.30 14.42 13.94
N TYR A 429 16.22 15.34 12.98
CA TYR A 429 15.37 15.25 11.78
C TYR A 429 16.18 15.21 10.47
N ASP A 430 15.59 14.61 9.43
CA ASP A 430 16.27 14.36 8.15
C ASP A 430 16.45 15.64 7.32
N LEU A 431 15.47 16.56 7.37
CA LEU A 431 15.52 17.83 6.66
C LEU A 431 14.78 18.96 7.41
N TYR A 432 15.36 20.15 7.36
CA TYR A 432 14.82 21.38 7.95
C TYR A 432 14.55 22.40 6.86
N LEU A 433 13.35 22.97 6.88
CA LEU A 433 12.95 24.10 6.06
C LEU A 433 12.50 25.22 7.01
N GLY A 434 13.17 26.36 6.94
CA GLY A 434 12.70 27.62 7.52
C GLY A 434 11.37 28.14 6.93
N LYS A 435 10.93 29.31 7.41
CA LYS A 435 9.61 29.88 7.09
C LYS A 435 9.40 30.33 5.64
N GLU A 436 10.46 30.78 4.98
CA GLU A 436 10.42 31.35 3.62
C GLU A 436 11.27 30.55 2.64
N TRP A 437 10.84 29.33 2.33
CA TRP A 437 11.56 28.45 1.41
C TRP A 437 10.90 28.41 0.04
N GLU A 438 11.71 28.20 -1.00
CA GLU A 438 11.22 28.07 -2.36
C GLU A 438 10.86 26.62 -2.69
N LEU A 439 9.97 26.45 -3.66
CA LEU A 439 9.51 25.12 -4.11
C LEU A 439 10.68 24.20 -4.50
N SER A 440 11.72 24.77 -5.12
CA SER A 440 12.88 24.02 -5.61
C SER A 440 13.56 23.24 -4.50
N ASP A 441 13.60 23.79 -3.28
CA ASP A 441 14.23 23.14 -2.13
C ASP A 441 13.41 21.96 -1.61
N VAL A 442 12.08 22.02 -1.78
CA VAL A 442 11.15 20.95 -1.43
C VAL A 442 11.18 19.86 -2.50
N ILE A 443 11.06 20.25 -3.78
CA ILE A 443 11.03 19.32 -4.92
C ILE A 443 12.37 18.60 -5.12
N GLN A 444 13.51 19.28 -5.01
CA GLN A 444 14.82 18.64 -5.21
C GLN A 444 15.09 17.51 -4.21
N LYS A 445 14.34 17.49 -3.10
CA LYS A 445 14.50 16.52 -2.01
C LYS A 445 13.38 15.48 -1.92
N ILE A 446 12.31 15.63 -2.72
CA ILE A 446 11.25 14.63 -2.97
C ILE A 446 11.64 13.82 -4.21
#